data_AF-M5F6F7-F1
#
_entry.id   AF-M5F6F7-F1
#
_cell.length_a   1.000
_cell.length_b   1.000
_cell.length_c   1.000
_cell.angle_alpha   90.00
_cell.angle_beta   90.00
_cell.angle_gamma   90.00
#
_symmetry.space_group_name_H-M   'P 1'
#
loop_
_entity.id
_entity.type
_entity.pdbx_description
1 polymer ?
#
loop_
_entity_poly.entity_id
_entity_poly.type
_entity_poly.pdbx_seq_one_letter_code
_entity_poly.pdbx_strand_id
1 'polypeptide(L)'
;MASLWRYVLAGLGLAALLAGILCVVYLTAPQAPQLAAADISRSKTTAHGLFVASFEPEKGVIRQGELQSWLLTLKTVAGAPVQGAAIAVSGGMPQHNHGLPTSPQATDYLGDGRYRIDGLKFTMSGLWQLHFAISAAAGSDTVVFNVLL
;
A
#
# COMPACT_ATOMS: atom_id res chain seq x y z
N MET A 1 -53.01 -17.07 -36.44
CA MET A 1 -52.00 -17.78 -35.63
C MET A 1 -50.69 -17.02 -35.77
N ALA A 2 -50.23 -16.33 -34.72
CA ALA A 2 -48.97 -15.58 -34.79
C ALA A 2 -47.79 -16.55 -34.91
N SER A 3 -46.94 -16.35 -35.92
CA SER A 3 -45.83 -17.23 -36.25
C SER A 3 -44.82 -17.33 -35.10
N LEU A 4 -44.69 -18.54 -34.53
CA LEU A 4 -43.75 -18.91 -33.46
C LEU A 4 -42.32 -18.44 -33.72
N TRP A 5 -41.94 -18.36 -35.00
CA TRP A 5 -40.63 -17.93 -35.50
C TRP A 5 -40.23 -16.52 -35.05
N ARG A 6 -41.20 -15.61 -34.91
CA ARG A 6 -40.95 -14.22 -34.47
C ARG A 6 -40.44 -14.17 -33.02
N TYR A 7 -40.93 -15.07 -32.17
CA TYR A 7 -40.51 -15.16 -30.77
C TYR A 7 -39.13 -15.82 -30.62
N VAL A 8 -38.80 -16.77 -31.50
CA VAL A 8 -37.47 -17.41 -31.54
C VAL A 8 -36.40 -16.41 -31.97
N LEU A 9 -36.63 -15.64 -33.05
CA LEU A 9 -35.69 -14.61 -33.49
C LEU A 9 -35.52 -13.49 -32.46
N ALA A 10 -36.62 -13.06 -31.82
CA ALA A 10 -36.56 -12.08 -30.73
C ALA A 10 -35.77 -12.61 -29.52
N GLY A 11 -35.95 -13.88 -29.17
CA GLY A 11 -35.21 -14.53 -28.07
C GLY A 11 -33.70 -14.64 -28.34
N LEU A 12 -33.31 -14.99 -29.57
CA LEU A 12 -31.89 -15.05 -29.97
C LEU A 12 -31.24 -13.66 -29.97
N GLY A 13 -31.94 -12.64 -30.46
CA GLY A 13 -31.47 -11.25 -30.42
C GLY A 13 -31.27 -10.74 -28.98
N LEU A 14 -32.20 -11.05 -28.08
CA LEU A 14 -32.08 -10.70 -26.66
C LEU A 14 -30.91 -11.42 -25.99
N ALA A 15 -30.73 -12.71 -26.26
CA ALA A 15 -29.61 -13.49 -25.71
C ALA A 15 -28.25 -12.96 -26.17
N ALA A 16 -28.10 -12.62 -27.45
CA ALA A 16 -26.88 -12.03 -27.98
C ALA A 16 -26.58 -10.65 -27.37
N LEU A 17 -27.62 -9.84 -27.15
CA LEU A 17 -27.49 -8.52 -26.52
C LEU A 17 -27.08 -8.65 -25.04
N LEU A 18 -27.69 -9.59 -24.29
CA LEU A 18 -27.31 -9.87 -22.91
C LEU A 18 -25.87 -10.41 -22.79
N ALA A 19 -25.47 -11.32 -23.69
CA ALA A 19 -24.10 -11.82 -23.74
C ALA A 19 -23.10 -10.71 -24.09
N GLY A 20 -23.44 -9.81 -25.02
CA GLY A 20 -22.64 -8.64 -25.35
C GLY A 20 -22.47 -7.68 -24.16
N ILE A 21 -23.56 -7.39 -23.44
CA ILE A 21 -23.51 -6.56 -22.22
C ILE A 21 -22.66 -7.23 -21.14
N LEU A 22 -22.84 -8.53 -20.89
CA LEU A 22 -22.02 -9.29 -19.93
C LEU A 22 -20.54 -9.28 -20.32
N CYS A 23 -20.21 -9.40 -21.60
CA CYS A 23 -18.84 -9.33 -22.08
C CYS A 23 -18.24 -7.93 -21.87
N VAL A 24 -18.97 -6.87 -22.22
CA VAL A 24 -18.52 -5.48 -21.97
C VAL A 24 -18.34 -5.22 -20.47
N VAL A 25 -19.28 -5.68 -19.63
CA VAL A 25 -19.15 -5.57 -18.18
C VAL A 25 -17.94 -6.35 -17.68
N TYR A 26 -17.68 -7.56 -18.18
CA TYR A 26 -16.51 -8.35 -17.77
C TYR A 26 -15.18 -7.70 -18.22
N LEU A 27 -15.14 -7.10 -19.40
CA LEU A 27 -13.95 -6.45 -19.96
C LEU A 27 -13.69 -5.05 -19.38
N THR A 28 -14.73 -4.36 -18.91
CA THR A 28 -14.63 -3.01 -18.33
C THR A 28 -14.77 -3.00 -16.81
N ALA A 29 -15.18 -4.12 -16.21
CA ALA A 29 -15.18 -4.27 -14.76
C ALA A 29 -13.76 -3.99 -14.26
N PRO A 30 -13.61 -3.16 -13.22
CA PRO A 30 -12.32 -3.00 -12.59
C PRO A 30 -11.87 -4.38 -12.10
N GLN A 31 -10.91 -4.97 -12.81
CA GLN A 31 -10.16 -6.09 -12.27
C GLN A 31 -9.61 -5.60 -10.94
N ALA A 32 -9.78 -6.36 -9.85
CA ALA A 32 -9.15 -6.06 -8.58
C ALA A 32 -7.75 -6.70 -8.59
N PRO A 33 -6.68 -6.04 -9.08
CA PRO A 33 -5.43 -6.72 -9.36
C PRO A 33 -4.43 -6.55 -8.20
N GLN A 34 -4.80 -5.85 -7.11
CA GLN A 34 -3.81 -5.22 -6.24
C GLN A 34 -3.56 -5.93 -4.90
N LEU A 35 -4.55 -6.65 -4.32
CA LEU A 35 -4.43 -7.16 -2.96
C LEU A 35 -3.55 -8.41 -2.84
N ALA A 36 -3.64 -9.34 -3.79
CA ALA A 36 -2.97 -10.65 -3.69
C ALA A 36 -1.47 -10.61 -4.06
N ALA A 37 -0.96 -9.51 -4.63
CA ALA A 37 0.42 -9.38 -5.11
C ALA A 37 1.21 -8.24 -4.45
N ALA A 38 0.65 -7.58 -3.42
CA ALA A 38 1.35 -6.48 -2.76
C ALA A 38 2.57 -7.01 -1.98
N ASP A 39 3.76 -6.49 -2.30
CA ASP A 39 4.98 -6.81 -1.58
C ASP A 39 4.93 -6.24 -0.15
N ILE A 40 4.71 -7.14 0.81
CA ILE A 40 4.64 -6.90 2.26
C ILE A 40 6.00 -7.07 2.97
N SER A 41 7.11 -7.16 2.22
CA SER A 41 8.43 -7.27 2.83
C SER A 41 8.71 -6.08 3.75
N ARG A 42 9.33 -6.39 4.90
CA ARG A 42 9.68 -5.41 5.93
C ARG A 42 11.08 -4.85 5.79
N SER A 43 11.80 -5.23 4.74
CA SER A 43 13.13 -4.69 4.41
C SER A 43 13.23 -4.51 2.91
N LYS A 44 13.53 -3.29 2.47
CA LYS A 44 13.54 -2.89 1.06
C LYS A 44 14.69 -1.94 0.78
N THR A 45 15.26 -2.05 -0.42
CA THR A 45 16.12 -1.01 -0.96
C THR A 45 15.26 0.18 -1.38
N THR A 46 15.74 1.39 -1.12
CA THR A 46 15.05 2.63 -1.52
C THR A 46 15.05 2.81 -3.04
N ALA A 47 14.19 3.68 -3.57
CA ALA A 47 13.92 3.81 -5.01
C ALA A 47 15.16 4.12 -5.86
N HIS A 48 16.09 4.92 -5.34
CA HIS A 48 17.36 5.25 -5.99
C HIS A 48 18.55 4.41 -5.46
N GLY A 49 18.28 3.41 -4.62
CA GLY A 49 19.32 2.50 -4.11
C GLY A 49 20.29 3.13 -3.12
N LEU A 50 19.97 4.29 -2.52
CA LEU A 50 20.87 4.94 -1.58
C LEU A 50 20.90 4.25 -0.21
N PHE A 51 19.77 3.64 0.19
CA PHE A 51 19.60 3.02 1.51
C PHE A 51 18.91 1.67 1.42
N VAL A 52 19.12 0.87 2.46
CA VAL A 52 18.28 -0.28 2.80
C VAL A 52 17.48 0.11 4.03
N ALA A 53 16.16 0.13 3.89
CA ALA A 53 15.22 0.49 4.94
C ALA A 53 14.48 -0.74 5.44
N SER A 54 14.33 -0.89 6.76
CA SER A 54 13.41 -1.87 7.35
C SER A 54 12.39 -1.21 8.27
N PHE A 55 11.18 -1.76 8.32
CA PHE A 55 10.05 -1.13 9.00
C PHE A 55 9.14 -2.12 9.74
N GLU A 56 9.05 -1.97 11.06
CA GLU A 56 8.36 -2.93 11.94
C GLU A 56 7.65 -2.25 13.13
N PRO A 57 6.58 -2.85 13.67
CA PRO A 57 5.94 -2.35 14.89
C PRO A 57 6.89 -2.50 16.07
N GLU A 58 7.06 -1.45 16.88
CA GLU A 58 7.98 -1.47 18.02
C GLU A 58 7.61 -2.55 19.05
N LYS A 59 6.31 -2.83 19.20
CA LYS A 59 5.79 -3.87 20.10
C LYS A 59 5.66 -5.25 19.44
N GLY A 60 6.14 -5.43 18.20
CA GLY A 60 6.08 -6.69 17.46
C GLY A 60 4.69 -7.12 16.95
N VAL A 61 3.63 -6.39 17.32
CA VAL A 61 2.24 -6.67 16.89
C VAL A 61 1.57 -5.40 16.37
N ILE A 62 0.67 -5.58 15.40
CA ILE A 62 -0.15 -4.49 14.85
C ILE A 62 -1.54 -4.58 15.47
N ARG A 63 -2.03 -3.48 16.02
CA ARG A 63 -3.37 -3.39 16.65
C ARG A 63 -4.25 -2.43 15.86
N GLN A 64 -5.33 -2.92 15.25
CA GLN A 64 -6.27 -2.04 14.56
C GLN A 64 -6.92 -1.07 15.57
N GLY A 65 -7.03 0.20 15.20
CA GLY A 65 -7.71 1.24 15.98
C GLY A 65 -6.85 1.92 17.06
N GLU A 66 -5.62 1.47 17.28
CA GLU A 66 -4.71 2.02 18.30
C GLU A 66 -3.61 2.90 17.71
N LEU A 67 -3.23 3.96 18.43
CA LEU A 67 -2.02 4.72 18.17
C LEU A 67 -0.80 3.88 18.55
N GLN A 68 0.15 3.76 17.62
CA GLN A 68 1.28 2.87 17.76
C GLN A 68 2.58 3.50 17.27
N SER A 69 3.66 3.02 17.86
CA SER A 69 5.03 3.35 17.54
C SER A 69 5.64 2.24 16.70
N TRP A 70 6.41 2.64 15.70
CA TRP A 70 7.09 1.76 14.75
C TRP A 70 8.55 2.16 14.63
N LEU A 71 9.39 1.22 14.21
CA LEU A 71 10.81 1.43 14.03
C LEU A 71 11.14 1.41 12.54
N LEU A 72 11.71 2.51 12.05
CA LEU A 72 12.36 2.58 10.75
C LEU A 72 13.87 2.44 10.96
N THR A 73 14.48 1.38 10.44
CA THR A 73 15.94 1.21 10.45
C THR A 73 16.49 1.53 9.08
N LEU A 74 17.49 2.41 9.02
CA LEU A 74 18.15 2.83 7.79
C LEU A 74 19.62 2.42 7.81
N LYS A 75 20.03 1.69 6.77
CA LYS A 75 21.42 1.34 6.51
C LYS A 75 21.84 1.81 5.13
N THR A 76 23.12 2.12 4.94
CA THR A 76 23.71 2.27 3.61
C THR A 76 23.72 0.91 2.92
N VAL A 77 23.93 0.89 1.60
CA VAL A 77 24.12 -0.35 0.85
C VAL A 77 25.31 -1.19 1.34
N ALA A 78 26.30 -0.55 1.98
CA ALA A 78 27.43 -1.22 2.62
C ALA A 78 27.12 -1.73 4.05
N GLY A 79 25.89 -1.55 4.54
CA GLY A 79 25.42 -2.03 5.84
C GLY A 79 25.68 -1.08 7.01
N ALA A 80 26.28 0.09 6.79
CA ALA A 80 26.54 1.06 7.85
C ALA A 80 25.25 1.78 8.28
N PRO A 81 25.07 2.10 9.57
CA PRO A 81 23.87 2.81 10.03
C PRO A 81 23.80 4.24 9.46
N VAL A 82 22.63 4.65 8.99
CA VAL A 82 22.39 6.02 8.51
C VAL A 82 21.97 6.90 9.68
N GLN A 83 22.75 7.94 9.97
CA GLN A 83 22.52 8.88 11.06
C GLN A 83 22.04 10.23 10.54
N GLY A 84 21.32 10.99 11.38
CA GLY A 84 20.89 12.36 11.06
C GLY A 84 19.95 12.45 9.86
N ALA A 85 19.17 11.40 9.56
CA ALA A 85 18.22 11.43 8.47
C ALA A 85 16.99 12.29 8.84
N ALA A 86 16.61 13.20 7.95
CA ALA A 86 15.30 13.82 7.95
C ALA A 86 14.30 12.86 7.29
N ILE A 87 13.23 12.51 8.00
CA ILE A 87 12.25 11.50 7.57
C ILE A 87 10.86 12.11 7.59
N ALA A 88 10.19 12.09 6.43
CA ALA A 88 8.78 12.40 6.33
C ALA A 88 7.98 11.12 6.05
N VAL A 89 6.83 10.97 6.71
CA VAL A 89 5.96 9.80 6.60
C VAL A 89 4.59 10.23 6.10
N SER A 90 4.09 9.54 5.08
CA SER A 90 2.72 9.70 4.58
C SER A 90 2.15 8.34 4.18
N GLY A 91 0.89 8.29 3.78
CA GLY A 91 0.27 7.04 3.37
C GLY A 91 -1.24 7.04 3.48
N GLY A 92 -1.81 5.84 3.43
CA GLY A 92 -3.24 5.63 3.52
C GLY A 92 -3.65 4.24 3.06
N MET A 93 -4.93 4.09 2.72
CA MET A 93 -5.46 2.88 2.09
C MET A 93 -5.78 3.18 0.62
N PRO A 94 -4.95 2.70 -0.33
CA PRO A 94 -5.19 2.94 -1.75
C PRO A 94 -6.58 2.50 -2.21
N GLN A 95 -7.09 1.38 -1.69
CA GLN A 95 -8.38 0.82 -2.08
C GLN A 95 -9.59 1.68 -1.69
N HIS A 96 -9.43 2.50 -0.65
CA HIS A 96 -10.50 3.36 -0.15
C HIS A 96 -10.24 4.84 -0.45
N ASN A 97 -9.17 5.15 -1.20
CA ASN A 97 -8.79 6.49 -1.60
C ASN A 97 -8.77 7.50 -0.43
N HIS A 98 -8.27 7.08 0.73
CA HIS A 98 -8.09 7.96 1.89
C HIS A 98 -6.67 7.87 2.44
N GLY A 99 -6.21 8.97 3.01
CA GLY A 99 -4.91 9.07 3.67
C GLY A 99 -4.88 8.40 5.05
N LEU A 100 -3.77 8.61 5.76
CA LEU A 100 -3.69 8.27 7.17
C LEU A 100 -4.67 9.11 7.99
N PRO A 101 -5.29 8.54 9.03
CA PRO A 101 -6.18 9.27 9.94
C PRO A 101 -5.41 10.17 10.93
N THR A 102 -4.08 10.15 10.88
CA THR A 102 -3.14 10.84 11.76
C THR A 102 -1.95 11.35 10.95
N SER A 103 -1.11 12.17 11.56
CA SER A 103 0.12 12.70 10.95
C SER A 103 1.36 12.12 11.64
N PRO A 104 1.74 10.86 11.36
CA PRO A 104 2.89 10.23 12.03
C PRO A 104 4.19 10.97 11.74
N GLN A 105 5.10 10.97 12.71
CA GLN A 105 6.38 11.68 12.63
C GLN A 105 7.53 10.80 13.09
N ALA A 106 8.72 11.03 12.55
CA ALA A 106 9.94 10.54 13.17
C ALA A 106 10.24 11.39 14.41
N THR A 107 10.18 10.79 15.60
CA THR A 107 10.25 11.51 16.88
C THR A 107 11.60 11.37 17.56
N ASP A 108 12.24 10.20 17.46
CA ASP A 108 13.52 9.91 18.11
C ASP A 108 14.49 9.17 17.18
N TYR A 109 15.78 9.38 17.41
CA TYR A 109 16.86 8.54 16.91
C TYR A 109 17.36 7.62 18.03
N LEU A 110 17.26 6.30 17.83
CA LEU A 110 17.52 5.27 18.85
C LEU A 110 18.91 4.61 18.70
N GLY A 111 19.80 5.20 17.89
CA GLY A 111 21.08 4.60 17.54
C GLY A 111 20.99 3.51 16.47
N ASP A 112 22.15 3.13 15.91
CA ASP A 112 22.28 2.06 14.91
C ASP A 112 21.40 2.22 13.66
N GLY A 113 21.10 3.47 13.31
CA GLY A 113 20.26 3.79 12.16
C GLY A 113 18.76 3.63 12.42
N ARG A 114 18.35 3.41 13.68
CA ARG A 114 16.95 3.23 14.06
C ARG A 114 16.30 4.57 14.42
N TYR A 115 15.14 4.81 13.84
CA TYR A 115 14.29 5.97 14.08
C TYR A 115 12.92 5.51 14.56
N ARG A 116 12.42 6.12 15.64
CA ARG A 116 11.05 5.86 16.09
C ARG A 116 10.08 6.71 15.29
N ILE A 117 9.09 6.05 14.71
CA ILE A 117 7.96 6.66 14.01
C ILE A 117 6.75 6.55 14.93
N ASP A 118 6.33 7.67 15.51
CA ASP A 118 5.18 7.74 16.41
C ASP A 118 3.95 8.26 15.68
N GLY A 119 2.77 7.85 16.16
CA GLY A 119 1.49 8.39 15.72
C GLY A 119 0.83 7.61 14.57
N LEU A 120 1.32 6.42 14.22
CA LEU A 120 0.64 5.56 13.25
C LEU A 120 -0.64 4.97 13.84
N LYS A 121 -1.72 4.99 13.07
CA LYS A 121 -3.00 4.39 13.42
C LYS A 121 -3.65 3.78 12.18
N PHE A 122 -3.96 2.48 12.25
CA PHE A 122 -4.66 1.75 11.21
C PHE A 122 -6.11 1.55 11.65
N THR A 123 -7.07 2.18 10.99
CA THR A 123 -8.48 2.19 11.44
C THR A 123 -9.32 1.03 10.91
N MET A 124 -8.88 0.40 9.82
CA MET A 124 -9.60 -0.65 9.10
C MET A 124 -8.64 -1.79 8.71
N SER A 125 -9.18 -3.00 8.60
CA SER A 125 -8.47 -4.16 8.04
C SER A 125 -8.15 -3.96 6.56
N GLY A 126 -7.17 -4.69 6.04
CA GLY A 126 -6.78 -4.62 4.64
C GLY A 126 -5.41 -3.96 4.43
N LEU A 127 -5.14 -3.59 3.18
CA LEU A 127 -3.83 -3.13 2.75
C LEU A 127 -3.66 -1.62 2.98
N TRP A 128 -2.68 -1.28 3.80
CA TRP A 128 -2.20 0.08 4.00
C TRP A 128 -0.87 0.27 3.28
N GLN A 129 -0.67 1.46 2.71
CA GLN A 129 0.57 1.84 2.05
C GLN A 129 1.18 3.04 2.78
N LEU A 130 2.45 2.90 3.18
CA LEU A 130 3.22 3.92 3.87
C LEU A 130 4.39 4.34 3.00
N HIS A 131 4.50 5.64 2.77
CA HIS A 131 5.56 6.27 1.99
C HIS A 131 6.50 7.00 2.92
N PHE A 132 7.79 6.78 2.72
CA PHE A 132 8.86 7.46 3.43
C PHE A 132 9.66 8.29 2.44
N ALA A 133 9.82 9.57 2.72
CA ALA A 133 10.83 10.40 2.10
C ALA A 133 11.98 10.59 3.09
N ILE A 134 13.19 10.26 2.65
CA ILE A 134 14.39 10.18 3.49
C ILE A 134 15.41 11.13 2.89
N SER A 135 15.96 12.03 3.69
CA SER A 135 17.09 12.89 3.31
C SER A 135 18.21 12.73 4.32
N ALA A 136 19.40 12.34 3.85
CA ALA A 136 20.59 12.15 4.67
C ALA A 136 21.85 12.56 3.90
N ALA A 137 23.04 12.35 4.48
CA ALA A 137 24.31 12.73 3.86
C ALA A 137 24.54 12.14 2.46
N ALA A 138 24.01 10.95 2.17
CA ALA A 138 24.12 10.31 0.86
C ALA A 138 23.14 10.88 -0.19
N GLY A 139 22.17 11.70 0.21
CA GLY A 139 21.15 12.28 -0.66
C GLY A 139 19.72 12.00 -0.18
N SER A 140 18.77 12.35 -1.06
CA SER A 140 17.34 12.12 -0.85
C SER A 140 16.85 10.90 -1.61
N ASP A 141 16.06 10.06 -0.94
CA ASP A 141 15.46 8.85 -1.52
C ASP A 141 14.08 8.57 -0.91
N THR A 142 13.36 7.60 -1.48
CA THR A 142 12.04 7.19 -1.02
C THR A 142 11.91 5.68 -0.91
N VAL A 143 10.99 5.21 -0.06
CA VAL A 143 10.61 3.80 0.03
C VAL A 143 9.15 3.66 0.41
N VAL A 144 8.52 2.59 -0.08
CA VAL A 144 7.12 2.28 0.19
C VAL A 144 6.98 0.92 0.86
N PHE A 145 6.33 0.91 2.02
CA PHE A 145 5.97 -0.31 2.74
C PHE A 145 4.47 -0.56 2.64
N ASN A 146 4.11 -1.80 2.28
CA ASN A 146 2.74 -2.25 2.38
C ASN A 146 2.55 -3.01 3.70
N VAL A 147 1.50 -2.65 4.44
CA VAL A 147 1.14 -3.28 5.71
C VAL A 147 -0.24 -3.89 5.55
N LEU A 148 -0.32 -5.21 5.67
CA LEU A 148 -1.58 -5.95 5.64
C LEU A 148 -2.07 -6.15 7.08
N LEU A 149 -3.29 -5.73 7.36
CA LEU A 149 -4.02 -5.96 8.61
C LEU A 149 -5.12 -6.99 8.43
#